data_AF-A0A353MHB3-F1
#
_entry.id   AF-A0A353MHB3-F1
#
_cell.length_a   1.000
_cell.length_b   1.000
_cell.length_c   1.000
_cell.angle_alpha   90.00
_cell.angle_beta   90.00
_cell.angle_gamma   90.00
#
_symmetry.space_group_name_H-M   'P 1'
#
loop_
_entity.id
_entity.type
_entity.pdbx_description
1 polymer ?
#
loop_
_entity_poly.entity_id
_entity_poly.type
_entity_poly.pdbx_seq_one_letter_code
_entity_poly.pdbx_strand_id
1 'polypeptide(L)' 'MGDNPKPYSDLDLAVRGEASLPAGTLSSLKEAFEESDLPFQVDIVEWATTSERFRQIMAANYLVIQTARR' A
#
# COMPACT_ATOMS: atom_id res chain seq x y z
N MET A 1 -13.35 -15.20 -27.34
CA MET A 1 -14.00 -15.11 -26.01
C MET A 1 -12.91 -15.39 -25.00
N GLY A 2 -12.35 -14.34 -24.40
CA GLY A 2 -11.14 -14.44 -23.59
C GLY A 2 -11.18 -13.36 -22.53
N ASP A 3 -12.08 -13.53 -21.57
CA ASP A 3 -12.04 -12.79 -20.31
C ASP A 3 -11.75 -13.82 -19.22
N ASN A 4 -10.47 -14.13 -19.06
CA ASN A 4 -9.97 -14.79 -17.87
C ASN A 4 -9.79 -13.67 -16.83
N PRO A 5 -10.54 -13.65 -15.70
CA PRO A 5 -10.30 -12.65 -14.67
C PRO A 5 -8.84 -12.74 -14.23
N LYS A 6 -8.12 -11.61 -14.15
CA LYS A 6 -6.75 -11.59 -13.62
C LYS A 6 -6.79 -12.22 -12.22
N PRO A 7 -6.11 -13.35 -11.95
CA PRO A 7 -6.28 -14.10 -10.70
C PRO A 7 -5.70 -13.40 -9.46
N TYR A 8 -4.95 -12.33 -9.66
CA TYR A 8 -4.16 -11.69 -8.61
C TYR A 8 -4.68 -10.26 -8.48
N SER A 9 -5.51 -10.03 -7.46
CA SER A 9 -5.76 -8.66 -6.99
C SER A 9 -4.46 -8.19 -6.35
N ASP A 10 -4.01 -7.01 -6.74
CA ASP A 10 -2.90 -6.35 -6.05
C ASP A 10 -3.34 -6.03 -4.60
N LEU A 11 -2.37 -5.95 -3.69
CA LEU A 11 -2.60 -5.55 -2.30
C LEU A 11 -2.20 -4.08 -2.12
N ASP A 12 -3.18 -3.21 -1.88
CA ASP A 12 -2.94 -1.80 -1.56
C ASP A 12 -2.62 -1.60 -0.07
N LEU A 13 -1.42 -1.12 0.23
CA LEU A 13 -0.98 -0.79 1.58
C LEU A 13 -0.76 0.72 1.74
N ALA A 14 -1.56 1.34 2.60
CA ALA A 14 -1.37 2.73 3.00
C ALA A 14 -0.54 2.83 4.29
N VAL A 15 0.60 3.50 4.20
CA VAL A 15 1.39 3.88 5.38
C VAL A 15 0.86 5.20 5.92
N ARG A 16 0.18 5.15 7.06
CA ARG A 16 -0.39 6.32 7.74
C ARG A 16 0.57 6.86 8.82
N GLY A 17 0.88 8.14 8.73
CA GLY A 17 1.66 8.89 9.72
C GLY A 17 1.33 10.39 9.64
N GLU A 18 1.68 11.15 10.68
CA GLU A 18 1.52 12.61 10.70
C GLU A 18 2.53 13.33 9.81
N ALA A 19 3.73 12.74 9.66
CA ALA A 19 4.80 13.23 8.82
C ALA A 19 5.03 12.30 7.63
N SER A 20 5.65 12.85 6.58
CA SER A 20 6.17 12.07 5.47
C SER A 20 7.25 11.11 5.95
N LEU A 21 7.31 9.94 5.33
CA LEU A 21 8.33 8.94 5.54
C LEU A 21 9.72 9.52 5.23
N PRO A 22 10.76 9.09 5.96
CA PRO A 22 12.12 9.47 5.63
C PRO A 22 12.45 9.11 4.18
N ALA A 23 13.27 9.94 3.53
CA ALA A 23 13.70 9.73 2.15
C ALA A 23 14.22 8.30 1.93
N GLY A 24 13.76 7.65 0.86
CA GLY A 24 14.13 6.27 0.51
C GLY A 24 13.35 5.18 1.27
N THR A 25 12.66 5.48 2.37
CA THR A 25 11.90 4.46 3.13
C THR A 25 10.80 3.82 2.29
N LEU A 26 10.05 4.63 1.53
CA LEU A 26 9.01 4.11 0.64
C LEU A 26 9.61 3.22 -0.46
N SER A 27 10.77 3.59 -1.00
CA SER A 27 11.47 2.80 -2.02
C SER A 27 11.96 1.48 -1.46
N SER A 28 12.59 1.48 -0.29
CA SER A 28 13.05 0.25 0.38
C SER A 28 11.89 -0.67 0.76
N LEU A 29 10.74 -0.13 1.13
CA LEU A 29 9.54 -0.93 1.35
C LEU A 29 9.09 -1.60 0.04
N LYS A 30 9.00 -0.84 -1.06
CA LYS A 30 8.61 -1.38 -2.37
C LYS A 30 9.55 -2.51 -2.82
N GLU A 31 10.86 -2.27 -2.75
CA GLU A 31 11.89 -3.27 -3.06
C GLU A 31 11.74 -4.53 -2.18
N ALA A 32 11.55 -4.36 -0.87
CA ALA A 32 11.38 -5.51 0.04
C ALA A 32 10.12 -6.35 -0.26
N PHE A 33 9.04 -5.73 -0.74
CA PHE A 33 7.84 -6.48 -1.15
C PHE A 33 8.00 -7.09 -2.55
N GLU A 34 8.71 -6.44 -3.46
CA GLU A 34 9.06 -6.99 -4.78
C GLU A 34 9.97 -8.22 -4.67
N GLU A 35 10.88 -8.24 -3.71
CA GLU A 35 11.76 -9.39 -3.40
C GLU A 35 11.11 -10.45 -2.50
N SER A 36 9.86 -10.24 -2.06
CA SER A 36 9.18 -11.17 -1.15
C SER A 36 8.58 -12.37 -1.87
N ASP A 37 8.34 -13.45 -1.11
CA ASP A 37 7.67 -14.67 -1.62
C ASP A 37 6.14 -14.49 -1.80
N LEU A 38 5.62 -13.26 -1.76
CA LEU A 38 4.20 -13.00 -1.95
C LEU A 38 3.80 -13.31 -3.40
N PRO A 39 2.72 -14.07 -3.62
CA PRO A 39 2.30 -14.46 -4.97
C PRO A 39 1.59 -13.34 -5.74
N PHE A 40 1.55 -12.12 -5.21
CA PHE A 40 0.86 -10.95 -5.77
C PHE A 40 1.66 -9.68 -5.54
N GLN A 41 1.39 -8.66 -6.36
CA GLN A 41 2.03 -7.35 -6.24
C GLN A 41 1.44 -6.58 -5.05
N VAL A 42 2.30 -5.82 -4.37
CA VAL A 42 1.92 -4.93 -3.27
C VAL A 42 2.15 -3.49 -3.73
N ASP A 43 1.09 -2.68 -3.81
CA ASP A 43 1.22 -1.24 -4.04
C ASP A 43 1.26 -0.52 -2.69
N ILE A 44 2.32 0.23 -2.47
CA ILE A 44 2.56 0.93 -1.22
C ILE A 44 2.41 2.43 -1.47
N VAL A 45 1.44 3.00 -0.76
CA VAL A 45 1.11 4.42 -0.83
C VAL A 45 1.40 5.10 0.50
N GLU A 46 2.01 6.27 0.41
CA GLU A 46 2.25 7.10 1.58
C GLU A 46 1.06 8.05 1.79
N TRP A 47 0.40 7.95 2.95
CA TRP A 47 -0.81 8.73 3.21
C TRP A 47 -0.56 10.25 3.24
N ALA A 48 0.61 10.68 3.73
CA ALA A 48 0.96 12.09 3.89
C ALA A 48 1.03 12.85 2.55
N THR A 49 1.45 12.17 1.48
CA THR A 49 1.62 12.75 0.14
C THR A 49 0.46 12.42 -0.80
N THR A 50 -0.51 11.61 -0.33
CA THR A 50 -1.67 11.19 -1.11
C THR A 50 -2.76 12.26 -1.14
N SER A 51 -3.41 12.44 -2.31
CA SER A 51 -4.51 13.39 -2.49
C SER A 51 -5.69 13.14 -1.53
N GLU A 52 -6.41 14.19 -1.14
CA GLU A 52 -7.56 14.06 -0.23
C GLU A 52 -8.64 13.12 -0.75
N ARG A 53 -8.90 13.16 -2.07
CA ARG A 53 -9.87 12.27 -2.72
C ARG A 53 -9.50 10.80 -2.55
N PHE A 54 -8.23 10.47 -2.73
CA PHE A 54 -7.77 9.07 -2.62
C PHE A 54 -7.79 8.60 -1.15
N ARG A 55 -7.45 9.50 -0.22
CA ARG A 55 -7.61 9.27 1.22
C ARG A 55 -9.07 8.98 1.60
N GLN A 56 -10.05 9.68 1.01
CA GLN A 56 -11.48 9.42 1.25
C GLN A 56 -11.91 8.05 0.73
N ILE A 57 -11.42 7.64 -0.44
CA ILE A 57 -11.71 6.32 -1.03
C ILE A 57 -11.18 5.21 -0.14
N MET A 58 -9.91 5.29 0.29
CA MET A 58 -9.32 4.30 1.19
C MET A 58 -9.96 4.32 2.59
N ALA A 59 -10.33 5.49 3.10
CA ALA A 59 -11.00 5.61 4.39
C ALA A 59 -12.39 4.96 4.42
N ALA A 60 -13.05 4.82 3.26
CA ALA A 60 -14.35 4.16 3.15
C ALA A 60 -14.27 2.65 3.41
N ASN A 61 -13.14 2.01 3.09
CA ASN A 61 -12.93 0.59 3.34
C ASN A 61 -11.43 0.28 3.52
N TYR A 62 -11.01 0.10 4.76
CA TYR A 62 -9.64 -0.30 5.10
C TYR A 62 -9.62 -1.25 6.30
N LEU A 63 -8.55 -2.03 6.39
CA LEU A 63 -8.24 -2.86 7.54
C LEU A 63 -6.89 -2.42 8.13
N VAL A 64 -6.84 -2.23 9.45
CA VAL A 64 -5.58 -1.93 10.14
C VAL A 64 -4.82 -3.25 10.34
N ILE A 65 -3.71 -3.41 9.63
CA ILE A 65 -2.84 -4.60 9.74
C ILE A 65 -1.68 -4.42 10.71
N GLN A 66 -1.28 -3.17 10.97
CA GLN A 66 -0.19 -2.83 11.88
C GLN A 66 -0.49 -1.49 12.55
N THR A 67 -0.28 -1.42 13.86
CA THR A 67 -0.31 -0.17 14.63
C THR A 67 1.10 0.17 15.07
N ALA A 68 1.36 1.46 15.33
CA ALA A 68 2.63 1.89 15.89
C ALA A 68 2.88 1.14 17.20
N ARG A 69 4.00 0.40 17.26
CA ARG A 69 4.41 -0.30 18.47
C ARG A 69 4.90 0.77 19.45
N ARG A 70 4.30 0.79 20.65
CA ARG A 70 4.73 1.67 21.75
C ARG A 70 6.07 1.25 22.30
#